data_AF-A0A1V5B3L8-F1
#
_entry.id   AF-A0A1V5B3L8-F1
#
_cell.length_a   1.000
_cell.length_b   1.000
_cell.length_c   1.000
_cell.angle_alpha   90.00
_cell.angle_beta   90.00
_cell.angle_gamma   90.00
#
_symmetry.space_group_name_H-M   'P 1'
#
loop_
_entity.id
_entity.type
_entity.pdbx_description
1 polymer ?
#
loop_
_entity_poly.entity_id
_entity_poly.type
_entity_poly.pdbx_seq_one_letter_code
_entity_poly.pdbx_strand_id
1 'polypeptide(L)'
;MSKEVESSLSELGKELWRLCSYRFLFHEENRAFCPPLLNCVQSLKSWITANKVHWKEIRKAILENYQLVDGITCNAYGLPQKLAEEIAKKHLPQFELSFMNSELTEIDFAHFVISYALGVIFGRWDIRIPLGQSLKLKQTDPMDPLPIYPPGMLIGDSLSAKPKPYEMTNENYLKARFIANIIPLEREAKILAISDSLYPLEISLNGILVGDYSRFDEQSPRDDIIRRVQEVLGLIWGDQSQTIEQEACQILGVSDLQDYFRRPSGFFQDHLKRYSKSRRKAPIYWPLSTASGSYTIWLYYHLLNDQTLYAAVNDYLEPKISELERDLSRAEEKLKAASGRDASLLRDKINNGRTLLAELKDLRQEILRIAALPYKPDLNDGVIINAAPFHKLFRLRSWAEDTEEVWNKLEKGEYDWSHLAYVLWPDRVKEACRKDRSIAIAHGLEDLCQTPAPSSSKGTSGKRGRRSRRAA
;
A
#
# COMPACT_ATOMS: atom_id res chain seq x y z
N MET A 1 0.14 37.19 -26.74
CA MET A 1 -0.44 35.87 -27.07
C MET A 1 -1.89 36.08 -27.50
N SER A 2 -2.32 35.54 -28.64
CA SER A 2 -3.73 35.61 -29.04
C SER A 2 -4.58 34.65 -28.18
N LYS A 3 -5.88 34.93 -28.04
CA LYS A 3 -6.81 34.05 -27.31
C LYS A 3 -6.88 32.64 -27.90
N GLU A 4 -6.64 32.51 -29.21
CA GLU A 4 -6.60 31.22 -29.91
C GLU A 4 -5.41 30.37 -29.47
N VAL A 5 -4.21 30.97 -29.38
CA VAL A 5 -3.00 30.28 -28.90
C VAL A 5 -3.16 29.82 -27.44
N GLU A 6 -3.76 30.66 -26.60
CA GLU A 6 -4.05 30.34 -25.20
C GLU A 6 -5.03 29.16 -25.08
N SER A 7 -6.09 29.17 -25.88
CA SER A 7 -7.06 28.06 -25.94
C SER A 7 -6.41 26.77 -26.44
N SER A 8 -5.57 26.83 -27.48
CA SER A 8 -4.88 25.65 -28.01
C SER A 8 -3.91 25.03 -27.02
N LEU A 9 -3.08 25.84 -26.33
CA LEU A 9 -2.17 25.34 -25.30
C LEU A 9 -2.92 24.76 -24.09
N SER A 10 -4.03 25.39 -23.69
CA SER A 10 -4.87 24.89 -22.60
C SER A 10 -5.44 23.51 -22.90
N GLU A 11 -6.07 23.32 -24.06
CA GLU A 11 -6.66 22.02 -24.43
C GLU A 11 -5.59 20.93 -24.59
N LEU A 12 -4.45 21.27 -25.20
CA LEU A 12 -3.34 20.33 -25.34
C LEU A 12 -2.73 19.94 -23.99
N GLY A 13 -2.65 20.88 -23.04
CA GLY A 13 -2.21 20.63 -21.68
C GLY A 13 -3.15 19.68 -20.91
N LYS A 14 -4.47 19.86 -21.06
CA LYS A 14 -5.47 18.95 -20.47
C LYS A 14 -5.39 17.55 -21.07
N GLU A 15 -5.19 17.45 -22.39
CA GLU A 15 -5.05 16.17 -23.07
C GLU A 15 -3.75 15.45 -22.68
N LEU A 16 -2.62 16.17 -22.62
CA LEU A 16 -1.37 15.64 -22.09
C LEU A 16 -1.52 15.14 -20.66
N TRP A 17 -2.19 15.91 -19.80
CA TRP A 17 -2.50 15.49 -18.44
C TRP A 17 -3.35 14.21 -18.42
N ARG A 18 -4.40 14.14 -19.24
CA ARG A 18 -5.25 12.95 -19.38
C ARG A 18 -4.43 11.72 -19.73
N LEU A 19 -3.61 11.81 -20.77
CA LEU A 19 -2.79 10.71 -21.26
C LEU A 19 -1.72 10.31 -20.24
N CYS A 20 -1.08 11.29 -19.58
CA CYS A 20 -0.09 11.02 -18.53
C CYS A 20 -0.73 10.44 -17.25
N SER A 21 -1.98 10.78 -16.96
CA SER A 21 -2.67 10.33 -15.73
C SER A 21 -2.98 8.84 -15.74
N TYR A 22 -3.03 8.21 -16.91
CA TYR A 22 -3.29 6.77 -17.08
C TYR A 22 -2.30 5.89 -16.29
N ARG A 23 -1.06 6.36 -16.09
CA ARG A 23 -0.06 5.64 -15.27
C ARG A 23 -0.49 5.49 -13.82
N PHE A 24 -1.23 6.46 -13.30
CA PHE A 24 -1.64 6.47 -11.89
C PHE A 24 -2.72 5.41 -11.57
N LEU A 25 -3.33 4.77 -12.57
CA LEU A 25 -4.32 3.71 -12.38
C LEU A 25 -3.72 2.41 -11.81
N PHE A 26 -2.41 2.24 -11.85
CA PHE A 26 -1.72 1.01 -11.42
C PHE A 26 -0.77 1.23 -10.24
N HIS A 27 -0.59 2.48 -9.83
CA HIS A 27 0.27 2.89 -8.72
C HIS A 27 -0.60 3.18 -7.50
N GLU A 28 -0.84 2.15 -6.70
CA GLU A 28 -1.71 2.20 -5.52
C GLU A 28 -1.19 3.14 -4.41
N GLU A 29 0.07 3.57 -4.50
CA GLU A 29 0.69 4.62 -3.69
C GLU A 29 0.29 6.05 -4.12
N ASN A 30 -0.42 6.21 -5.24
CA ASN A 30 -0.78 7.51 -5.79
C ASN A 30 -2.11 8.06 -5.24
N ARG A 31 -2.17 9.37 -4.98
CA ARG A 31 -3.42 10.05 -4.59
C ARG A 31 -4.50 10.08 -5.67
N ALA A 32 -4.14 9.84 -6.92
CA ALA A 32 -5.09 9.72 -8.02
C ALA A 32 -5.47 8.25 -8.31
N PHE A 33 -5.01 7.29 -7.49
CA PHE A 33 -5.26 5.88 -7.74
C PHE A 33 -6.75 5.55 -7.78
N CYS A 34 -7.15 4.92 -8.88
CA CYS A 34 -8.40 4.20 -9.03
C CYS A 34 -8.08 2.90 -9.75
N PRO A 35 -8.53 1.74 -9.25
CA PRO A 35 -8.33 0.49 -9.96
C PRO A 35 -8.99 0.57 -11.34
N PRO A 36 -8.37 0.01 -12.39
CA PRO A 36 -9.03 -0.14 -13.68
C PRO A 36 -10.27 -1.04 -13.54
N LEU A 37 -11.15 -1.00 -14.54
CA LEU A 37 -12.22 -2.01 -14.65
C LEU A 37 -11.56 -3.37 -14.90
N LEU A 38 -11.50 -4.19 -13.85
CA LEU A 38 -10.90 -5.52 -13.90
C LEU A 38 -11.93 -6.58 -14.35
N ASN A 39 -13.22 -6.35 -14.12
CA ASN A 39 -14.30 -7.29 -14.45
C ASN A 39 -14.52 -7.52 -15.96
N CYS A 40 -14.03 -6.64 -16.84
CA CYS A 40 -14.16 -6.79 -18.30
C CYS A 40 -13.08 -7.70 -18.92
N VAL A 41 -12.21 -8.28 -18.08
CA VAL A 41 -11.06 -9.07 -18.50
C VAL A 41 -11.39 -10.54 -18.54
N GLN A 42 -11.16 -11.17 -19.70
CA GLN A 42 -11.31 -12.62 -19.89
C GLN A 42 -10.04 -13.40 -19.51
N SER A 43 -8.86 -12.77 -19.57
CA SER A 43 -7.58 -13.33 -19.10
C SER A 43 -6.55 -12.22 -18.83
N LEU A 44 -5.58 -12.45 -17.94
CA LEU A 44 -4.53 -11.46 -17.67
C LEU A 44 -3.70 -11.21 -18.94
N LYS A 45 -3.37 -12.25 -19.70
CA LYS A 45 -2.60 -12.13 -20.95
C LYS A 45 -3.31 -11.28 -22.00
N SER A 46 -4.63 -11.44 -22.16
CA SER A 46 -5.41 -10.65 -23.13
C SER A 46 -5.47 -9.17 -22.72
N TRP A 47 -5.68 -8.90 -21.43
CA TRP A 47 -5.66 -7.54 -20.90
C TRP A 47 -4.28 -6.91 -21.06
N ILE A 48 -3.20 -7.62 -20.70
CA ILE A 48 -1.83 -7.15 -20.85
C ILE A 48 -1.55 -6.80 -22.32
N THR A 49 -1.96 -7.66 -23.25
CA THR A 49 -1.74 -7.44 -24.69
C THR A 49 -2.49 -6.21 -25.17
N ALA A 50 -3.78 -6.09 -24.84
CA ALA A 50 -4.60 -4.93 -25.19
C ALA A 50 -4.04 -3.63 -24.59
N ASN A 51 -3.60 -3.67 -23.33
CA ASN A 51 -3.05 -2.51 -22.65
C ASN A 51 -1.65 -2.16 -23.12
N LYS A 52 -0.80 -3.12 -23.52
CA LYS A 52 0.50 -2.84 -24.14
C LYS A 52 0.34 -2.08 -25.46
N VAL A 53 -0.64 -2.45 -26.27
CA VAL A 53 -0.97 -1.71 -27.50
C VAL A 53 -1.47 -0.32 -27.15
N HIS A 54 -2.41 -0.22 -26.22
CA HIS A 54 -2.94 1.07 -25.76
C HIS A 54 -1.86 1.98 -25.18
N TRP A 55 -0.90 1.44 -24.42
CA TRP A 55 0.24 2.17 -23.87
C TRP A 55 1.16 2.72 -24.95
N LYS A 56 1.42 1.96 -26.02
CA LYS A 56 2.18 2.44 -27.18
C LYS A 56 1.46 3.59 -27.88
N GLU A 57 0.14 3.51 -28.00
CA GLU A 57 -0.68 4.58 -28.58
C GLU A 57 -0.68 5.84 -27.69
N ILE A 58 -0.89 5.69 -26.38
CA ILE A 58 -0.80 6.79 -25.41
C ILE A 58 0.58 7.43 -25.47
N ARG A 59 1.65 6.63 -25.48
CA ARG A 59 3.04 7.11 -25.59
C ARG A 59 3.23 7.93 -26.86
N LYS A 60 2.80 7.40 -28.01
CA LYS A 60 2.88 8.10 -29.29
C LYS A 60 2.14 9.44 -29.22
N ALA A 61 0.91 9.44 -28.71
CA ALA A 61 0.11 10.65 -28.55
C ALA A 61 0.79 11.67 -27.62
N ILE A 62 1.40 11.25 -26.51
CA ILE A 62 2.13 12.16 -25.61
C ILE A 62 3.31 12.81 -26.31
N LEU A 63 4.10 12.04 -27.08
CA LEU A 63 5.26 12.56 -27.79
C LEU A 63 4.84 13.54 -28.92
N GLU A 64 3.78 13.21 -29.66
CA GLU A 64 3.21 14.10 -30.67
C GLU A 64 2.70 15.40 -30.05
N ASN A 65 1.94 15.32 -28.95
CA ASN A 65 1.48 16.51 -28.23
C ASN A 65 2.65 17.32 -27.67
N TYR A 66 3.69 16.69 -27.13
CA TYR A 66 4.88 17.39 -26.65
C TYR A 66 5.53 18.26 -27.75
N GLN A 67 5.67 17.71 -28.96
CA GLN A 67 6.21 18.46 -30.11
C GLN A 67 5.27 19.59 -30.57
N LEU A 68 3.96 19.39 -30.48
CA LEU A 68 2.97 20.43 -30.79
C LEU A 68 3.05 21.62 -29.83
N VAL A 69 3.35 21.40 -28.53
CA VAL A 69 3.56 22.49 -27.57
C VAL A 69 4.68 23.41 -28.03
N ASP A 70 5.84 22.84 -28.40
CA ASP A 70 7.00 23.62 -28.84
C ASP A 70 6.68 24.41 -30.11
N GLY A 71 5.95 23.81 -31.05
CA GLY A 71 5.50 24.48 -32.28
C GLY A 71 4.54 25.65 -32.03
N ILE A 72 3.52 25.46 -31.18
CA ILE A 72 2.58 26.52 -30.81
C ILE A 72 3.32 27.64 -30.07
N THR A 73 4.27 27.29 -29.20
CA THR A 73 5.10 28.25 -28.46
C THR A 73 5.97 29.07 -29.42
N CYS A 74 6.70 28.43 -30.34
CA CYS A 74 7.50 29.15 -31.32
C CYS A 74 6.66 30.12 -32.15
N ASN A 75 5.49 29.70 -32.64
CA ASN A 75 4.57 30.58 -33.37
C ASN A 75 4.10 31.78 -32.51
N ALA A 76 3.78 31.54 -31.24
CA ALA A 76 3.34 32.58 -30.31
C ALA A 76 4.40 33.68 -30.08
N TYR A 77 5.68 33.33 -30.14
CA TYR A 77 6.82 34.24 -29.99
C TYR A 77 7.41 34.73 -31.33
N GLY A 78 6.80 34.35 -32.47
CA GLY A 78 7.31 34.71 -33.81
C GLY A 78 8.66 34.06 -34.15
N LEU A 79 8.97 32.94 -33.51
CA LEU A 79 10.22 32.20 -33.71
C LEU A 79 10.08 31.24 -34.91
N PRO A 80 11.18 30.94 -35.63
CA PRO A 80 11.15 29.99 -36.73
C PRO A 80 10.72 28.60 -36.28
N GLN A 81 9.85 27.93 -37.05
CA GLN A 81 9.39 26.58 -36.72
C GLN A 81 10.53 25.55 -36.63
N LYS A 82 11.59 25.76 -37.41
CA LYS A 82 12.81 24.94 -37.36
C LYS A 82 13.46 24.91 -35.96
N LEU A 83 13.32 25.99 -35.18
CA LEU A 83 13.82 26.04 -33.81
C LEU A 83 13.05 25.07 -32.89
N ALA A 84 11.73 24.91 -33.09
CA ALA A 84 10.93 23.93 -32.35
C ALA A 84 11.41 22.50 -32.63
N GLU A 85 11.71 22.19 -33.90
CA GLU A 85 12.25 20.87 -34.30
C GLU A 85 13.62 20.58 -33.67
N GLU A 86 14.50 21.58 -33.62
CA GLU A 86 15.82 21.46 -32.99
C GLU A 86 15.73 21.28 -31.47
N ILE A 87 14.84 22.02 -30.80
CA ILE A 87 14.56 21.89 -29.36
C ILE A 87 13.99 20.51 -29.06
N ALA A 88 12.98 20.07 -29.81
CA ALA A 88 12.39 18.75 -29.66
C ALA A 88 13.46 17.66 -29.84
N LYS A 89 14.26 17.72 -30.91
CA LYS A 89 15.33 16.72 -31.15
C LYS A 89 16.35 16.64 -30.01
N LYS A 90 16.64 17.76 -29.35
CA LYS A 90 17.58 17.82 -28.22
C LYS A 90 16.99 17.28 -26.92
N HIS A 91 15.73 17.59 -26.62
CA HIS A 91 15.13 17.32 -25.31
C HIS A 91 14.20 16.11 -25.27
N LEU A 92 13.66 15.68 -26.42
CA LEU A 92 12.77 14.52 -26.54
C LEU A 92 13.40 13.24 -25.97
N PRO A 93 14.70 12.92 -26.18
CA PRO A 93 15.30 11.72 -25.58
C PRO A 93 15.27 11.74 -24.04
N GLN A 94 15.48 12.90 -23.42
CA GLN A 94 15.44 13.04 -21.96
C GLN A 94 14.00 12.96 -21.42
N PHE A 95 13.05 13.58 -22.13
CA PHE A 95 11.63 13.47 -21.82
C PHE A 95 11.15 12.02 -21.95
N GLU A 96 11.55 11.34 -23.03
CA GLU A 96 11.25 9.93 -23.29
C GLU A 96 11.87 9.00 -22.23
N LEU A 97 13.10 9.23 -21.80
CA LEU A 97 13.72 8.49 -20.68
C LEU A 97 12.96 8.67 -19.36
N SER A 98 12.44 9.86 -19.10
CA SER A 98 11.59 10.10 -17.92
C SER A 98 10.25 9.35 -18.00
N PHE A 99 9.83 8.99 -19.21
CA PHE A 99 8.63 8.23 -19.51
C PHE A 99 8.89 6.70 -19.52
N MET A 100 10.05 6.24 -19.99
CA MET A 100 10.38 4.80 -20.12
C MET A 100 10.50 4.04 -18.79
N ASN A 101 10.78 4.72 -17.68
CA ASN A 101 10.74 4.10 -16.34
C ASN A 101 9.32 3.75 -15.86
N SER A 102 8.29 3.82 -16.73
CA SER A 102 6.88 3.65 -16.37
C SER A 102 6.06 2.72 -17.26
N GLU A 103 6.68 1.97 -18.20
CA GLU A 103 5.94 0.91 -18.91
C GLU A 103 5.63 -0.24 -17.94
N LEU A 104 4.34 -0.52 -17.73
CA LEU A 104 3.89 -1.61 -16.88
C LEU A 104 4.27 -2.96 -17.51
N THR A 105 5.09 -3.76 -16.83
CA THR A 105 5.39 -5.12 -17.29
C THR A 105 4.26 -6.10 -16.93
N GLU A 106 4.31 -7.29 -17.52
CA GLU A 106 3.36 -8.37 -17.18
C GLU A 106 3.45 -8.72 -15.70
N ILE A 107 4.68 -8.78 -15.18
CA ILE A 107 4.99 -9.05 -13.78
C ILE A 107 4.44 -7.95 -12.88
N ASP A 108 4.62 -6.67 -13.25
CA ASP A 108 4.08 -5.55 -12.48
C ASP A 108 2.55 -5.60 -12.38
N PHE A 109 1.88 -6.05 -13.44
CA PHE A 109 0.42 -6.22 -13.45
C PHE A 109 -0.04 -7.39 -12.61
N ALA A 110 0.61 -8.56 -12.72
CA ALA A 110 0.29 -9.71 -11.88
C ALA A 110 0.45 -9.37 -10.39
N HIS A 111 1.55 -8.71 -10.02
CA HIS A 111 1.75 -8.20 -8.66
C HIS A 111 0.73 -7.11 -8.29
N PHE A 112 0.33 -6.23 -9.22
CA PHE A 112 -0.74 -5.25 -8.99
C PHE A 112 -2.07 -5.91 -8.60
N VAL A 113 -2.52 -6.93 -9.34
CA VAL A 113 -3.77 -7.64 -9.06
C VAL A 113 -3.77 -8.23 -7.66
N ILE A 114 -2.68 -8.89 -7.26
CA ILE A 114 -2.56 -9.51 -5.94
C ILE A 114 -2.44 -8.46 -4.82
N SER A 115 -1.65 -7.40 -5.01
CA SER A 115 -1.54 -6.31 -4.03
C SER A 115 -2.85 -5.54 -3.86
N TYR A 116 -3.57 -5.32 -4.97
CA TYR A 116 -4.90 -4.71 -4.97
C TYR A 116 -5.88 -5.57 -4.17
N ALA A 117 -5.90 -6.89 -4.39
CA ALA A 117 -6.74 -7.81 -3.62
C ALA A 117 -6.46 -7.72 -2.12
N LEU A 118 -5.19 -7.67 -1.69
CA LEU A 118 -4.84 -7.42 -0.29
C LEU A 118 -5.31 -6.06 0.21
N GLY A 119 -5.17 -5.01 -0.60
CA GLY A 119 -5.72 -3.70 -0.26
C GLY A 119 -7.23 -3.72 -0.06
N VAL A 120 -7.97 -4.48 -0.85
CA VAL A 120 -9.42 -4.69 -0.65
C VAL A 120 -9.70 -5.42 0.66
N ILE A 121 -8.97 -6.52 0.93
CA ILE A 121 -9.12 -7.33 2.15
C ILE A 121 -8.90 -6.50 3.42
N PHE A 122 -7.93 -5.60 3.40
CA PHE A 122 -7.64 -4.67 4.50
C PHE A 122 -8.50 -3.40 4.50
N GLY A 123 -9.49 -3.29 3.60
CA GLY A 123 -10.41 -2.15 3.54
C GLY A 123 -9.77 -0.85 3.06
N ARG A 124 -8.65 -0.94 2.34
CA ARG A 124 -8.01 0.21 1.69
C ARG A 124 -8.68 0.54 0.36
N TRP A 125 -9.06 -0.46 -0.43
CA TRP A 125 -9.66 -0.29 -1.75
C TRP A 125 -11.11 -0.77 -1.78
N ASP A 126 -11.96 -0.05 -2.50
CA ASP A 126 -13.38 -0.38 -2.62
C ASP A 126 -13.62 -1.39 -3.75
N ILE A 127 -14.05 -2.60 -3.40
CA ILE A 127 -14.27 -3.69 -4.36
C ILE A 127 -15.39 -3.39 -5.34
N ARG A 128 -16.32 -2.49 -5.01
CA ARG A 128 -17.47 -2.18 -5.87
C ARG A 128 -17.07 -1.39 -7.11
N ILE A 129 -15.92 -0.72 -7.08
CA ILE A 129 -15.41 0.07 -8.21
C ILE A 129 -15.10 -0.81 -9.42
N PRO A 130 -14.25 -1.85 -9.33
CA PRO A 130 -14.02 -2.74 -10.47
C PRO A 130 -15.25 -3.57 -10.86
N LEU A 131 -16.26 -3.70 -9.99
CA LEU A 131 -17.52 -4.40 -10.29
C LEU A 131 -18.55 -3.52 -11.03
N GLY A 132 -18.51 -2.20 -10.80
CA GLY A 132 -19.50 -1.25 -11.29
C GLY A 132 -19.21 -0.74 -12.71
N GLN A 133 -20.06 -1.10 -13.68
CA GLN A 133 -19.93 -0.69 -15.09
C GLN A 133 -20.18 0.82 -15.37
N SER A 134 -20.53 1.63 -14.35
CA SER A 134 -20.99 3.03 -14.54
C SER A 134 -20.20 4.12 -13.81
N LEU A 135 -19.15 3.77 -13.05
CA LEU A 135 -18.36 4.75 -12.30
C LEU A 135 -17.29 5.39 -13.21
N LYS A 136 -17.71 6.31 -14.07
CA LYS A 136 -16.77 7.18 -14.80
C LYS A 136 -16.19 8.20 -13.83
N LEU A 137 -14.90 8.10 -13.54
CA LEU A 137 -14.19 9.16 -12.82
C LEU A 137 -14.36 10.49 -13.56
N LYS A 138 -14.76 11.53 -12.84
CA LYS A 138 -14.56 12.90 -13.30
C LYS A 138 -13.07 13.10 -13.54
N GLN A 139 -12.73 13.38 -14.79
CA GLN A 139 -11.38 13.72 -15.18
C GLN A 139 -10.96 15.00 -14.43
N THR A 140 -9.91 14.90 -13.61
CA THR A 140 -9.35 16.06 -12.92
C THR A 140 -8.57 16.90 -13.91
N ASP A 141 -8.82 18.20 -13.93
CA ASP A 141 -7.96 19.15 -14.63
C ASP A 141 -6.59 19.18 -13.93
N PRO A 142 -5.46 19.35 -14.64
CA PRO A 142 -4.14 19.49 -14.00
C PRO A 142 -4.06 20.60 -12.95
N MET A 143 -4.97 21.59 -13.00
CA MET A 143 -5.06 22.68 -12.02
C MET A 143 -6.12 22.46 -10.94
N ASP A 144 -6.87 21.36 -10.99
CA ASP A 144 -7.81 21.01 -9.92
C ASP A 144 -7.05 20.66 -8.63
N PRO A 145 -7.62 20.94 -7.45
CA PRO A 145 -7.04 20.47 -6.20
C PRO A 145 -6.96 18.94 -6.20
N LEU A 146 -5.85 18.40 -5.69
CA LEU A 146 -5.72 16.96 -5.52
C LEU A 146 -6.83 16.43 -4.61
N PRO A 147 -7.39 15.25 -4.90
CA PRO A 147 -8.40 14.66 -4.04
C PRO A 147 -7.82 14.40 -2.65
N ILE A 148 -8.64 14.62 -1.62
CA ILE A 148 -8.25 14.37 -0.22
C ILE A 148 -7.90 12.89 -0.01
N TYR A 149 -8.67 12.00 -0.64
CA TYR A 149 -8.47 10.55 -0.63
C TYR A 149 -8.40 10.01 -2.06
N PRO A 150 -7.58 8.97 -2.33
CA PRO A 150 -7.55 8.33 -3.64
C PRO A 150 -8.93 7.88 -4.08
N PRO A 151 -9.36 8.13 -5.33
CA PRO A 151 -10.70 7.78 -5.81
C PRO A 151 -11.09 6.31 -5.59
N GLY A 152 -10.10 5.40 -5.70
CA GLY A 152 -10.26 3.97 -5.44
C GLY A 152 -10.45 3.59 -3.97
N MET A 153 -10.20 4.50 -3.04
CA MET A 153 -10.18 4.22 -1.60
C MET A 153 -11.58 3.93 -1.07
N LEU A 154 -11.70 2.86 -0.28
CA LEU A 154 -12.89 2.59 0.51
C LEU A 154 -12.99 3.66 1.61
N ILE A 155 -14.11 4.38 1.64
CA ILE A 155 -14.36 5.44 2.61
C ILE A 155 -15.46 5.00 3.58
N GLY A 156 -15.18 5.18 4.87
CA GLY A 156 -16.20 5.17 5.92
C GLY A 156 -16.74 6.58 6.22
N ASP A 157 -17.93 6.66 6.78
CA ASP A 157 -18.58 7.90 7.23
C ASP A 157 -17.95 8.44 8.51
N SER A 158 -16.83 9.18 8.39
CA SER A 158 -16.40 10.29 9.28
C SER A 158 -14.90 10.56 9.17
N LEU A 159 -14.40 11.17 8.08
CA LEU A 159 -13.06 11.79 8.01
C LEU A 159 -11.84 10.94 8.47
N SER A 160 -12.06 9.65 8.71
CA SER A 160 -11.14 8.73 9.35
C SER A 160 -10.77 7.71 8.30
N ALA A 161 -9.47 7.57 8.03
CA ALA A 161 -8.94 6.61 7.05
C ALA A 161 -9.15 5.12 7.46
N LYS A 162 -9.94 4.86 8.50
CA LYS A 162 -10.24 3.52 9.02
C LYS A 162 -11.75 3.26 8.83
N PRO A 163 -12.16 2.29 8.00
CA PRO A 163 -13.57 1.91 7.92
C PRO A 163 -14.02 1.38 9.29
N LYS A 164 -15.07 1.97 9.85
CA LYS A 164 -15.77 1.35 10.98
C LYS A 164 -16.81 0.36 10.45
N PRO A 165 -17.04 -0.78 11.13
CA PRO A 165 -17.97 -1.86 10.77
C PRO A 165 -19.48 -1.49 10.71
N TYR A 166 -19.81 -0.21 10.59
CA TYR A 166 -21.20 0.27 10.50
C TYR A 166 -21.33 1.52 9.63
N GLU A 167 -20.22 1.98 9.05
CA GLU A 167 -20.12 3.31 8.42
C GLU A 167 -19.65 3.22 6.97
N MET A 168 -19.76 2.07 6.28
CA MET A 168 -19.41 2.01 4.85
C MET A 168 -20.42 2.80 4.02
N THR A 169 -19.95 3.64 3.12
CA THR A 169 -20.85 4.46 2.29
C THR A 169 -21.53 3.62 1.21
N ASN A 170 -22.80 3.89 0.91
CA ASN A 170 -23.62 3.20 -0.08
C ASN A 170 -23.21 3.51 -1.53
N GLU A 171 -23.81 2.81 -2.49
CA GLU A 171 -23.53 2.98 -3.91
C GLU A 171 -23.86 4.40 -4.43
N ASN A 172 -24.83 5.09 -3.83
CA ASN A 172 -25.20 6.46 -4.20
C ASN A 172 -24.11 7.47 -3.80
N TYR A 173 -23.47 7.28 -2.63
CA TYR A 173 -22.30 8.05 -2.22
C TYR A 173 -21.12 7.83 -3.17
N LEU A 174 -20.85 6.58 -3.55
CA LEU A 174 -19.82 6.27 -4.55
C LEU A 174 -20.11 6.99 -5.87
N LYS A 175 -21.33 6.91 -6.39
CA LYS A 175 -21.72 7.61 -7.63
C LYS A 175 -21.55 9.13 -7.50
N ALA A 176 -21.97 9.73 -6.39
CA ALA A 176 -21.82 11.17 -6.14
C ALA A 176 -20.34 11.61 -6.10
N ARG A 177 -19.49 10.83 -5.42
CA ARG A 177 -18.05 11.07 -5.34
C ARG A 177 -17.39 11.01 -6.71
N PHE A 178 -17.71 10.01 -7.52
CA PHE A 178 -17.14 9.83 -8.87
C PHE A 178 -17.58 10.93 -9.85
N ILE A 179 -18.81 11.44 -9.71
CA ILE A 179 -19.36 12.48 -10.59
C ILE A 179 -18.83 13.88 -10.25
N ALA A 180 -18.61 14.19 -8.97
CA ALA A 180 -18.36 15.57 -8.54
C ALA A 180 -17.00 15.82 -7.85
N ASN A 181 -16.24 14.79 -7.45
CA ASN A 181 -15.11 14.92 -6.51
C ASN A 181 -15.51 15.64 -5.19
N ILE A 182 -16.80 15.59 -4.82
CA ILE A 182 -17.33 16.20 -3.60
C ILE A 182 -17.49 15.10 -2.55
N ILE A 183 -17.08 15.39 -1.32
CA ILE A 183 -17.45 14.60 -0.14
C ILE A 183 -18.76 15.22 0.40
N PRO A 184 -19.89 14.49 0.37
CA PRO A 184 -21.15 14.92 0.99
C PRO A 184 -20.96 15.33 2.46
N LEU A 185 -21.76 16.28 2.94
CA LEU A 185 -21.70 16.74 4.35
C LEU A 185 -22.02 15.58 5.31
N GLU A 186 -21.48 15.59 6.53
CA GLU A 186 -21.64 14.49 7.53
C GLU A 186 -23.10 14.05 7.73
N ARG A 187 -24.07 14.96 7.64
CA ARG A 187 -25.50 14.62 7.76
C ARG A 187 -26.04 13.81 6.57
N GLU A 188 -25.54 14.06 5.37
CA GLU A 188 -25.90 13.34 4.15
C GLU A 188 -25.19 11.98 4.09
N ALA A 189 -23.95 11.92 4.56
CA ALA A 189 -23.17 10.69 4.62
C ALA A 189 -23.79 9.64 5.57
N LYS A 190 -24.34 10.04 6.73
CA LYS A 190 -25.07 9.15 7.65
C LYS A 190 -26.32 8.50 7.05
N ILE A 191 -27.02 9.22 6.18
CA ILE A 191 -28.21 8.72 5.47
C ILE A 191 -27.80 7.70 4.39
N LEU A 192 -26.54 7.76 3.97
CA LEU A 192 -25.98 6.95 2.89
C LEU A 192 -25.11 5.80 3.40
N ALA A 193 -25.04 5.49 4.69
CA ALA A 193 -24.27 4.33 5.17
C ALA A 193 -25.02 3.00 4.90
N ILE A 194 -24.29 1.94 4.55
CA ILE A 194 -24.79 0.55 4.52
C ILE A 194 -24.24 -0.23 5.72
N SER A 195 -25.02 -1.20 6.19
CA SER A 195 -24.52 -2.20 7.15
C SER A 195 -23.46 -3.09 6.50
N ASP A 196 -22.54 -3.62 7.30
CA ASP A 196 -21.50 -4.55 6.84
C ASP A 196 -22.04 -5.74 6.05
N SER A 197 -23.23 -6.22 6.42
CA SER A 197 -23.93 -7.33 5.74
C SER A 197 -24.27 -7.06 4.27
N LEU A 198 -24.22 -5.81 3.82
CA LEU A 198 -24.52 -5.40 2.45
C LEU A 198 -23.28 -5.14 1.61
N TYR A 199 -22.08 -5.10 2.21
CA TYR A 199 -20.84 -4.97 1.44
C TYR A 199 -20.39 -6.35 0.93
N PRO A 200 -19.91 -6.48 -0.33
CA PRO A 200 -19.74 -7.79 -0.96
C PRO A 200 -18.64 -8.68 -0.37
N LEU A 201 -17.79 -8.13 0.48
CA LEU A 201 -16.65 -8.81 1.06
C LEU A 201 -16.51 -8.40 2.53
N GLU A 202 -16.28 -9.35 3.42
CA GLU A 202 -15.85 -8.99 4.77
C GLU A 202 -14.49 -8.28 4.75
N ILE A 203 -14.21 -7.37 5.68
CA ILE A 203 -12.91 -6.66 5.77
C ILE A 203 -12.14 -7.14 7.01
N SER A 204 -10.82 -7.31 6.89
CA SER A 204 -9.93 -7.59 8.03
C SER A 204 -9.72 -6.30 8.84
N LEU A 205 -10.64 -6.03 9.77
CA LEU A 205 -10.67 -4.79 10.56
C LEU A 205 -9.58 -4.73 11.64
N ASN A 206 -9.06 -5.87 12.08
CA ASN A 206 -7.92 -5.92 12.99
C ASN A 206 -6.58 -5.72 12.26
N GLY A 207 -6.58 -5.72 10.93
CA GLY A 207 -5.38 -5.57 10.12
C GLY A 207 -4.44 -6.77 10.17
N ILE A 208 -4.96 -7.96 10.48
CA ILE A 208 -4.20 -9.20 10.60
C ILE A 208 -4.73 -10.23 9.60
N LEU A 209 -3.82 -10.86 8.86
CA LEU A 209 -4.07 -12.08 8.08
C LEU A 209 -2.99 -13.10 8.43
N VAL A 210 -3.26 -14.37 8.10
CA VAL A 210 -2.31 -15.47 8.33
C VAL A 210 -2.00 -16.21 7.04
N GLY A 211 -0.75 -16.62 6.86
CA GLY A 211 -0.34 -17.58 5.85
C GLY A 211 0.15 -18.84 6.55
N ASP A 212 -0.68 -19.88 6.60
CA ASP A 212 -0.33 -21.16 7.22
C ASP A 212 -0.08 -22.22 6.14
N TYR A 213 1.15 -22.24 5.63
CA TYR A 213 1.58 -23.09 4.51
C TYR A 213 1.94 -24.51 4.93
N SER A 214 1.63 -24.85 6.18
CA SER A 214 2.03 -26.10 6.83
C SER A 214 0.84 -26.99 7.19
N ARG A 215 -0.37 -26.58 6.82
CA ARG A 215 -1.60 -27.27 7.20
C ARG A 215 -1.71 -28.64 6.54
N PHE A 216 -2.34 -29.53 7.29
CA PHE A 216 -2.68 -30.88 6.85
C PHE A 216 -4.18 -31.04 6.57
N ASP A 217 -5.01 -30.04 6.93
CA ASP A 217 -6.43 -29.99 6.67
C ASP A 217 -6.74 -29.15 5.42
N GLU A 218 -7.86 -29.42 4.75
CA GLU A 218 -8.30 -28.66 3.58
C GLU A 218 -9.08 -27.38 3.97
N GLN A 219 -9.42 -27.22 5.24
CA GLN A 219 -10.31 -26.15 5.69
C GLN A 219 -9.54 -24.92 6.17
N SER A 220 -9.09 -24.06 5.25
CA SER A 220 -8.35 -22.84 5.59
C SER A 220 -9.06 -21.94 6.62
N PRO A 221 -8.33 -21.32 7.58
CA PRO A 221 -8.90 -20.35 8.50
C PRO A 221 -9.56 -19.20 7.75
N ARG A 222 -10.48 -18.50 8.41
CA ARG A 222 -11.18 -17.36 7.82
C ARG A 222 -10.20 -16.29 7.33
N ASP A 223 -9.20 -15.96 8.14
CA ASP A 223 -8.20 -14.92 7.84
C ASP A 223 -6.99 -15.44 7.06
N ASP A 224 -7.10 -16.62 6.43
CA ASP A 224 -6.06 -17.13 5.54
C ASP A 224 -5.88 -16.24 4.33
N ILE A 225 -4.66 -15.74 4.13
CA ILE A 225 -4.36 -14.76 3.10
C ILE A 225 -4.69 -15.25 1.69
N ILE A 226 -4.51 -16.55 1.41
CA ILE A 226 -4.76 -17.12 0.08
C ILE A 226 -6.25 -17.23 -0.17
N ARG A 227 -6.98 -17.82 0.77
CA ARG A 227 -8.44 -17.88 0.72
C ARG A 227 -9.04 -16.49 0.52
N ARG A 228 -8.57 -15.51 1.29
CA ARG A 228 -9.07 -14.13 1.24
C ARG A 228 -8.77 -13.47 -0.11
N VAL A 229 -7.58 -13.69 -0.68
CA VAL A 229 -7.27 -13.24 -2.05
C VAL A 229 -8.19 -13.91 -3.07
N GLN A 230 -8.39 -15.22 -2.97
CA GLN A 230 -9.28 -15.98 -3.86
C GLN A 230 -10.74 -15.51 -3.77
N GLU A 231 -11.23 -15.14 -2.58
CA GLU A 231 -12.55 -14.52 -2.41
C GLU A 231 -12.65 -13.21 -3.21
N VAL A 232 -11.63 -12.35 -3.17
CA VAL A 232 -11.60 -11.12 -3.98
C VAL A 232 -11.55 -11.43 -5.48
N LEU A 233 -10.69 -12.36 -5.91
CA LEU A 233 -10.59 -12.75 -7.32
C LEU A 233 -11.94 -13.32 -7.82
N GLY A 234 -12.60 -14.13 -7.00
CA GLY A 234 -13.93 -14.69 -7.27
C GLY A 234 -15.01 -13.63 -7.41
N LEU A 235 -14.98 -12.56 -6.60
CA LEU A 235 -15.91 -11.44 -6.76
C LEU A 235 -15.71 -10.68 -8.08
N ILE A 236 -14.45 -10.46 -8.49
CA ILE A 236 -14.14 -9.67 -9.70
C ILE A 236 -14.41 -10.48 -10.97
N TRP A 237 -14.00 -11.75 -10.99
CA TRP A 237 -13.93 -12.57 -12.21
C TRP A 237 -14.84 -13.79 -12.24
N GLY A 238 -15.55 -14.10 -11.15
CA GLY A 238 -16.45 -15.25 -11.06
C GLY A 238 -15.74 -16.54 -11.46
N ASP A 239 -16.30 -17.23 -12.46
CA ASP A 239 -15.80 -18.51 -12.98
C ASP A 239 -14.39 -18.43 -13.58
N GLN A 240 -13.91 -17.24 -13.98
CA GLN A 240 -12.57 -17.06 -14.55
C GLN A 240 -11.47 -16.85 -13.49
N SER A 241 -11.85 -16.72 -12.21
CA SER A 241 -10.92 -16.43 -11.11
C SER A 241 -9.74 -17.41 -11.03
N GLN A 242 -10.00 -18.72 -11.14
CA GLN A 242 -8.96 -19.75 -11.09
C GLN A 242 -8.00 -19.67 -12.27
N THR A 243 -8.52 -19.45 -13.49
CA THR A 243 -7.68 -19.27 -14.69
C THR A 243 -6.76 -18.06 -14.54
N ILE A 244 -7.31 -16.96 -14.01
CA ILE A 244 -6.57 -15.71 -13.79
C ILE A 244 -5.50 -15.88 -12.70
N GLU A 245 -5.81 -16.59 -11.62
CA GLU A 245 -4.83 -16.93 -10.58
C GLU A 245 -3.67 -17.75 -11.16
N GLN A 246 -3.98 -18.80 -11.93
CA GLN A 246 -2.97 -19.64 -12.58
C GLN A 246 -2.10 -18.83 -13.54
N GLU A 247 -2.70 -17.95 -14.34
CA GLU A 247 -1.95 -17.04 -15.21
C GLU A 247 -1.04 -16.09 -14.42
N ALA A 248 -1.52 -15.53 -13.31
CA ALA A 248 -0.71 -14.68 -12.44
C ALA A 248 0.50 -15.44 -11.91
N CYS A 249 0.31 -16.66 -11.41
CA CYS A 249 1.38 -17.52 -10.92
C CYS A 249 2.41 -17.84 -12.01
N GLN A 250 1.97 -18.14 -13.23
CA GLN A 250 2.87 -18.35 -14.38
C GLN A 250 3.70 -17.10 -14.70
N ILE A 251 3.07 -15.92 -14.71
CA ILE A 251 3.75 -14.65 -14.99
C ILE A 251 4.77 -14.33 -13.88
N LEU A 252 4.42 -14.60 -12.61
CA LEU A 252 5.27 -14.38 -11.45
C LEU A 252 6.37 -15.45 -11.30
N GLY A 253 6.30 -16.56 -12.04
CA GLY A 253 7.28 -17.65 -11.96
C GLY A 253 7.20 -18.48 -10.67
N VAL A 254 6.00 -18.61 -10.10
CA VAL A 254 5.69 -19.34 -8.86
C VAL A 254 4.73 -20.48 -9.12
N SER A 255 4.73 -21.51 -8.26
CA SER A 255 3.82 -22.66 -8.43
C SER A 255 2.37 -22.27 -8.18
N ASP A 256 2.14 -21.44 -7.18
CA ASP A 256 0.85 -21.03 -6.66
C ASP A 256 1.00 -19.76 -5.80
N LEU A 257 -0.11 -19.21 -5.33
CA LEU A 257 -0.09 -18.02 -4.48
C LEU A 257 0.55 -18.29 -3.11
N GLN A 258 0.48 -19.52 -2.58
CA GLN A 258 1.12 -19.84 -1.29
C GLN A 258 2.63 -19.65 -1.39
N ASP A 259 3.23 -20.21 -2.45
CA ASP A 259 4.65 -20.06 -2.76
C ASP A 259 5.04 -18.59 -2.95
N TYR A 260 4.19 -17.79 -3.61
CA TYR A 260 4.43 -16.36 -3.80
C TYR A 260 4.46 -15.55 -2.48
N PHE A 261 3.51 -15.79 -1.58
CA PHE A 261 3.47 -15.10 -0.29
C PHE A 261 4.50 -15.63 0.71
N ARG A 262 4.77 -16.94 0.69
CA ARG A 262 5.73 -17.58 1.59
C ARG A 262 7.17 -17.15 1.32
N ARG A 263 7.55 -17.02 0.05
CA ARG A 263 8.93 -16.69 -0.33
C ARG A 263 9.27 -15.25 0.05
N PRO A 264 10.38 -15.00 0.77
CA PRO A 264 10.84 -13.63 1.05
C PRO A 264 11.06 -12.78 -0.21
N SER A 265 11.50 -13.43 -1.30
CA SER A 265 11.72 -12.82 -2.62
C SER A 265 10.47 -12.81 -3.51
N GLY A 266 9.32 -13.25 -3.00
CA GLY A 266 8.03 -13.19 -3.68
C GLY A 266 7.33 -11.87 -3.37
N PHE A 267 6.09 -11.97 -2.88
CA PHE A 267 5.20 -10.82 -2.68
C PHE A 267 5.86 -9.66 -1.91
N PHE A 268 6.55 -9.94 -0.79
CA PHE A 268 7.09 -8.87 0.04
C PHE A 268 8.23 -8.09 -0.64
N GLN A 269 9.04 -8.73 -1.48
CA GLN A 269 10.09 -8.03 -2.23
C GLN A 269 9.48 -7.10 -3.28
N ASP A 270 8.47 -7.57 -4.01
CA ASP A 270 7.75 -6.76 -4.99
C ASP A 270 7.02 -5.59 -4.31
N HIS A 271 6.38 -5.86 -3.17
CA HIS A 271 5.75 -4.85 -2.33
C HIS A 271 6.75 -3.81 -1.84
N LEU A 272 7.89 -4.24 -1.30
CA LEU A 272 8.95 -3.34 -0.85
C LEU A 272 9.43 -2.45 -2.00
N LYS A 273 9.64 -3.01 -3.21
CA LYS A 273 10.06 -2.25 -4.39
C LYS A 273 9.01 -1.20 -4.77
N ARG A 274 7.73 -1.56 -4.83
CA ARG A 274 6.63 -0.64 -5.16
C ARG A 274 6.51 0.51 -4.17
N TYR A 275 6.74 0.22 -2.88
CA TYR A 275 6.64 1.22 -1.80
C TYR A 275 7.97 1.90 -1.48
N SER A 276 8.96 1.79 -2.37
CA SER A 276 10.25 2.44 -2.23
C SER A 276 10.42 3.55 -3.26
N LYS A 277 10.80 4.74 -2.79
CA LYS A 277 11.13 5.88 -3.65
C LYS A 277 12.40 6.56 -3.15
N SER A 278 13.43 6.61 -4.00
CA SER A 278 14.76 7.08 -3.60
C SER A 278 15.25 6.30 -2.36
N ARG A 279 15.64 6.99 -1.28
CA ARG A 279 16.07 6.37 -0.02
C ARG A 279 14.92 6.00 0.93
N ARG A 280 13.68 6.37 0.62
CA ARG A 280 12.51 6.06 1.46
C ARG A 280 11.98 4.68 1.10
N LYS A 281 12.00 3.76 2.06
CA LYS A 281 11.35 2.44 2.00
C LYS A 281 10.15 2.46 2.93
N ALA A 282 8.95 2.20 2.41
CA ALA A 282 7.71 2.31 3.19
C ALA A 282 6.68 1.18 2.89
N PRO A 283 7.08 -0.11 2.92
CA PRO A 283 6.13 -1.21 2.74
C PRO A 283 5.08 -1.18 3.83
N ILE A 284 3.82 -1.45 3.49
CA ILE A 284 2.70 -1.33 4.45
C ILE A 284 2.05 -2.66 4.83
N TYR A 285 2.50 -3.76 4.24
CA TYR A 285 2.07 -5.12 4.56
C TYR A 285 3.30 -5.86 5.06
N TRP A 286 3.29 -6.28 6.31
CA TRP A 286 4.47 -6.75 7.01
C TRP A 286 4.37 -8.24 7.32
N PRO A 287 5.21 -9.10 6.73
CA PRO A 287 5.27 -10.51 7.05
C PRO A 287 6.14 -10.75 8.28
N LEU A 288 5.50 -11.13 9.40
CA LEU A 288 6.18 -11.65 10.58
C LEU A 288 6.15 -13.18 10.50
N SER A 289 7.27 -13.78 10.10
CA SER A 289 7.30 -15.19 9.71
C SER A 289 8.14 -16.04 10.64
N THR A 290 7.82 -17.34 10.72
CA THR A 290 8.73 -18.35 11.25
C THR A 290 10.02 -18.40 10.45
N ALA A 291 11.08 -19.04 10.98
CA ALA A 291 12.38 -19.12 10.32
C ALA A 291 12.28 -19.78 8.93
N SER A 292 11.50 -20.85 8.80
CA SER A 292 11.23 -21.52 7.52
C SER A 292 10.21 -20.80 6.62
N GLY A 293 9.56 -19.74 7.11
CA GLY A 293 8.44 -19.08 6.44
C GLY A 293 7.14 -19.90 6.38
N SER A 294 7.10 -21.09 7.01
CA SER A 294 5.94 -22.00 6.94
C SER A 294 4.69 -21.44 7.62
N TYR A 295 4.84 -20.51 8.55
CA TYR A 295 3.74 -19.74 9.11
C TYR A 295 4.10 -18.25 9.13
N THR A 296 3.19 -17.39 8.68
CA THR A 296 3.38 -15.94 8.61
C THR A 296 2.17 -15.20 9.11
N ILE A 297 2.38 -14.21 9.98
CA ILE A 297 1.37 -13.20 10.33
C ILE A 297 1.62 -11.98 9.44
N TRP A 298 0.61 -11.57 8.70
CA TRP A 298 0.63 -10.37 7.88
C TRP A 298 -0.05 -9.23 8.60
N LEU A 299 0.71 -8.18 8.91
CA LEU A 299 0.19 -6.97 9.56
C LEU A 299 -0.01 -5.85 8.54
N TYR A 300 -1.13 -5.15 8.66
CA TYR A 300 -1.38 -3.92 7.92
C TYR A 300 -0.99 -2.68 8.73
N TYR A 301 0.07 -1.99 8.27
CA TYR A 301 0.70 -0.86 8.96
C TYR A 301 -0.28 0.22 9.45
N HIS A 302 -1.27 0.59 8.63
CA HIS A 302 -2.18 1.69 8.96
C HIS A 302 -3.21 1.34 10.06
N LEU A 303 -3.41 0.05 10.37
CA LEU A 303 -4.33 -0.42 11.41
C LEU A 303 -3.63 -0.83 12.70
N LEU A 304 -2.29 -0.79 12.74
CA LEU A 304 -1.52 -1.08 13.95
C LEU A 304 -1.97 -0.19 15.10
N ASN A 305 -2.04 -0.80 16.28
CA ASN A 305 -2.33 -0.17 17.55
C ASN A 305 -1.63 -0.96 18.67
N ASP A 306 -1.77 -0.51 19.92
CA ASP A 306 -1.14 -1.11 21.09
C ASP A 306 -1.67 -2.52 21.44
N GLN A 307 -2.81 -2.95 20.89
CA GLN A 307 -3.37 -4.29 21.06
C GLN A 307 -3.02 -5.26 19.94
N THR A 308 -2.51 -4.77 18.79
CA THR A 308 -2.31 -5.61 17.60
C THR A 308 -1.42 -6.83 17.86
N LEU A 309 -0.36 -6.68 18.66
CA LEU A 309 0.56 -7.78 18.94
C LEU A 309 -0.04 -8.83 19.87
N TYR A 310 -0.82 -8.40 20.86
CA TYR A 310 -1.54 -9.31 21.74
C TYR A 310 -2.64 -10.05 20.98
N ALA A 311 -3.38 -9.38 20.10
CA ALA A 311 -4.36 -10.02 19.21
C ALA A 311 -3.70 -11.04 18.28
N ALA A 312 -2.56 -10.69 17.65
CA ALA A 312 -1.79 -11.61 16.82
C ALA A 312 -1.40 -12.91 17.57
N VAL A 313 -1.02 -12.79 18.85
CA VAL A 313 -0.67 -13.94 19.67
C VAL A 313 -1.90 -14.75 20.09
N ASN A 314 -2.89 -14.09 20.69
CA ASN A 314 -4.03 -14.75 21.32
C ASN A 314 -5.01 -15.35 20.30
N ASP A 315 -5.24 -14.66 19.18
CA ASP A 315 -6.28 -15.04 18.23
C ASP A 315 -5.75 -15.97 17.12
N TYR A 316 -4.44 -15.97 16.89
CA TYR A 316 -3.83 -16.70 15.76
C TYR A 316 -2.72 -17.68 16.17
N LEU A 317 -1.70 -17.24 16.92
CA LEU A 317 -0.57 -18.10 17.27
C LEU A 317 -0.91 -19.15 18.32
N GLU A 318 -1.51 -18.76 19.44
CA GLU A 318 -1.84 -19.69 20.54
C GLU A 318 -2.83 -20.79 20.09
N PRO A 319 -3.91 -20.48 19.34
CA PRO A 319 -4.78 -21.51 18.78
C PRO A 319 -4.03 -22.46 17.85
N LYS A 320 -3.14 -21.94 16.99
CA LYS A 320 -2.36 -22.77 16.06
C LYS A 320 -1.35 -23.67 16.77
N ILE A 321 -0.65 -23.15 17.79
CA ILE A 321 0.26 -23.94 18.63
C ILE A 321 -0.52 -25.07 19.31
N SER A 322 -1.65 -24.73 19.93
CA SER A 322 -2.52 -25.71 20.61
C SER A 322 -3.05 -26.78 19.66
N GLU A 323 -3.44 -26.39 18.43
CA GLU A 323 -3.86 -27.32 17.38
C GLU A 323 -2.73 -28.27 16.98
N LEU A 324 -1.54 -27.74 16.70
CA LEU A 324 -0.40 -28.53 16.29
C LEU A 324 0.09 -29.48 17.39
N GLU A 325 0.05 -29.07 18.66
CA GLU A 325 0.38 -29.95 19.80
C GLU A 325 -0.60 -31.13 19.91
N ARG A 326 -1.90 -30.89 19.71
CA ARG A 326 -2.90 -31.97 19.65
C ARG A 326 -2.66 -32.89 18.45
N ASP A 327 -2.33 -32.33 17.29
CA ASP A 327 -2.05 -33.10 16.08
C ASP A 327 -0.82 -34.00 16.21
N LEU A 328 0.26 -33.45 16.79
CA LEU A 328 1.47 -34.20 17.09
C LEU A 328 1.17 -35.34 18.07
N SER A 329 0.44 -35.07 19.15
CA SER A 329 0.04 -36.10 20.12
C SER A 329 -0.75 -37.23 19.44
N ARG A 330 -1.71 -36.88 18.56
CA ARG A 330 -2.48 -37.87 17.78
C ARG A 330 -1.61 -38.66 16.80
N ALA A 331 -0.67 -38.00 16.12
CA ALA A 331 0.24 -38.65 15.17
C ALA A 331 1.20 -39.61 15.89
N GLU A 332 1.70 -39.23 17.06
CA GLU A 332 2.56 -40.07 17.91
C GLU A 332 1.83 -41.33 18.39
N GLU A 333 0.56 -41.22 18.82
CA GLU A 333 -0.24 -42.39 19.16
C GLU A 333 -0.46 -43.32 17.96
N LYS A 334 -0.77 -42.76 16.78
CA LYS A 334 -0.90 -43.55 15.54
C LYS A 334 0.41 -44.25 15.16
N LEU A 335 1.55 -43.59 15.38
CA LEU A 335 2.87 -44.16 15.08
C LEU A 335 3.15 -45.42 15.91
N LYS A 336 2.68 -45.50 17.16
CA LYS A 336 2.84 -46.70 18.00
C LYS A 336 2.20 -47.95 17.40
N ALA A 337 1.10 -47.78 16.67
CA ALA A 337 0.36 -48.86 16.01
C ALA A 337 0.76 -49.08 14.55
N ALA A 338 1.54 -48.17 13.95
CA ALA A 338 1.93 -48.24 12.54
C ALA A 338 3.18 -49.10 12.33
N SER A 339 3.31 -49.69 11.15
CA SER A 339 4.49 -50.45 10.74
C SER A 339 4.88 -50.15 9.29
N GLY A 340 6.08 -50.56 8.88
CA GLY A 340 6.55 -50.41 7.50
C GLY A 340 6.57 -48.95 7.00
N ARG A 341 6.04 -48.73 5.79
CA ARG A 341 6.06 -47.43 5.10
C ARG A 341 5.22 -46.37 5.82
N ASP A 342 4.09 -46.76 6.40
CA ASP A 342 3.20 -45.84 7.12
C ASP A 342 3.85 -45.29 8.39
N ALA A 343 4.61 -46.13 9.10
CA ALA A 343 5.40 -45.68 10.24
C ALA A 343 6.49 -44.67 9.82
N SER A 344 7.10 -44.83 8.64
CA SER A 344 8.07 -43.86 8.13
C SER A 344 7.42 -42.51 7.85
N LEU A 345 6.31 -42.49 7.12
CA LEU A 345 5.57 -41.27 6.79
C LEU A 345 5.09 -40.53 8.05
N LEU A 346 4.62 -41.26 9.05
CA LEU A 346 4.23 -40.68 10.34
C LEU A 346 5.41 -40.07 11.09
N ARG A 347 6.59 -40.72 11.09
CA ARG A 347 7.81 -40.15 11.70
C ARG A 347 8.22 -38.85 11.03
N ASP A 348 8.21 -38.81 9.70
CA ASP A 348 8.56 -37.60 8.94
C ASP A 348 7.57 -36.47 9.23
N LYS A 349 6.27 -36.78 9.28
CA LYS A 349 5.22 -35.82 9.66
C LYS A 349 5.41 -35.30 11.09
N ILE A 350 5.72 -36.17 12.05
CA ILE A 350 5.99 -35.79 13.45
C ILE A 350 7.24 -34.90 13.53
N ASN A 351 8.32 -35.26 12.84
CA ASN A 351 9.56 -34.47 12.84
C ASN A 351 9.32 -33.08 12.26
N ASN A 352 8.65 -32.98 11.10
CA ASN A 352 8.30 -31.69 10.49
C ASN A 352 7.39 -30.86 11.40
N GLY A 353 6.38 -31.48 12.01
CA GLY A 353 5.47 -30.81 12.94
C GLY A 353 6.18 -30.33 14.21
N ARG A 354 7.16 -31.09 14.75
CA ARG A 354 7.97 -30.66 15.90
C ARG A 354 8.85 -29.46 15.56
N THR A 355 9.47 -29.45 14.38
CA THR A 355 10.23 -28.29 13.89
C THR A 355 9.33 -27.06 13.80
N LEU A 356 8.17 -27.19 13.17
CA LEU A 356 7.21 -26.08 13.07
C LEU A 356 6.74 -25.61 14.45
N LEU A 357 6.46 -26.53 15.38
CA LEU A 357 6.04 -26.17 16.73
C LEU A 357 7.11 -25.36 17.47
N ALA A 358 8.38 -25.73 17.32
CA ALA A 358 9.49 -24.96 17.87
C ALA A 358 9.54 -23.56 17.24
N GLU A 359 9.47 -23.45 15.91
CA GLU A 359 9.47 -22.16 15.23
C GLU A 359 8.28 -21.26 15.60
N LEU A 360 7.08 -21.83 15.80
CA LEU A 360 5.89 -21.10 16.25
C LEU A 360 6.08 -20.57 17.68
N LYS A 361 6.69 -21.36 18.56
CA LYS A 361 7.04 -20.93 19.92
C LYS A 361 8.07 -19.80 19.91
N ASP A 362 9.07 -19.88 19.03
CA ASP A 362 10.06 -18.82 18.85
C ASP A 362 9.42 -17.53 18.30
N LEU A 363 8.56 -17.65 17.27
CA LEU A 363 7.80 -16.53 16.70
C LEU A 363 6.93 -15.86 17.78
N ARG A 364 6.19 -16.65 18.56
CA ARG A 364 5.39 -16.15 19.68
C ARG A 364 6.25 -15.42 20.71
N GLN A 365 7.36 -16.02 21.13
CA GLN A 365 8.25 -15.44 22.13
C GLN A 365 8.80 -14.08 21.66
N GLU A 366 9.20 -13.98 20.39
CA GLU A 366 9.73 -12.75 19.83
C GLU A 366 8.65 -11.66 19.67
N ILE A 367 7.42 -12.01 19.28
CA ILE A 367 6.30 -11.05 19.27
C ILE A 367 5.99 -10.57 20.69
N LEU A 368 5.97 -11.47 21.67
CA LEU A 368 5.73 -11.10 23.08
C LEU A 368 6.88 -10.25 23.66
N ARG A 369 8.13 -10.45 23.21
CA ARG A 369 9.26 -9.56 23.57
C ARG A 369 8.97 -8.13 23.14
N ILE A 370 8.44 -7.94 21.93
CA ILE A 370 8.09 -6.61 21.40
C ILE A 370 6.86 -6.06 22.13
N ALA A 371 5.84 -6.89 22.35
CA ALA A 371 4.63 -6.49 23.08
C ALA A 371 4.90 -6.12 24.55
N ALA A 372 5.96 -6.66 25.15
CA ALA A 372 6.40 -6.29 26.49
C ALA A 372 7.09 -4.92 26.55
N LEU A 373 7.53 -4.38 25.41
CA LEU A 373 7.89 -2.97 25.30
C LEU A 373 6.60 -2.15 25.37
N PRO A 374 6.64 -0.87 25.78
CA PRO A 374 5.52 0.04 25.60
C PRO A 374 5.41 0.42 24.10
N TYR A 375 5.20 -0.57 23.23
CA TYR A 375 5.15 -0.39 21.79
C TYR A 375 3.82 0.26 21.39
N LYS A 376 3.90 1.54 21.00
CA LYS A 376 2.76 2.30 20.50
C LYS A 376 3.14 2.95 19.18
N PRO A 377 2.75 2.35 18.03
CA PRO A 377 3.16 2.86 16.74
C PRO A 377 2.50 4.21 16.43
N ASP A 378 3.25 5.09 15.78
CA ASP A 378 2.76 6.38 15.31
C ASP A 378 3.09 6.55 13.82
N LEU A 379 2.06 6.83 13.01
CA LEU A 379 2.22 6.89 11.55
C LEU A 379 3.14 8.05 11.11
N ASN A 380 3.33 9.08 11.94
CA ASN A 380 4.19 10.23 11.67
C ASN A 380 5.68 9.90 11.80
N ASP A 381 6.04 8.85 12.53
CA ASP A 381 7.43 8.40 12.67
C ASP A 381 7.94 7.71 11.39
N GLY A 382 7.01 7.33 10.51
CA GLY A 382 7.30 6.62 9.28
C GLY A 382 7.43 5.12 9.46
N VAL A 383 7.24 4.41 8.35
CA VAL A 383 7.13 2.94 8.32
C VAL A 383 8.35 2.26 8.95
N ILE A 384 9.56 2.68 8.57
CA ILE A 384 10.78 1.96 8.97
C ILE A 384 11.06 2.07 10.48
N ILE A 385 10.73 3.19 11.11
CA ILE A 385 10.87 3.37 12.57
C ILE A 385 9.89 2.46 13.31
N ASN A 386 8.62 2.42 12.87
CA ASN A 386 7.62 1.54 13.45
C ASN A 386 7.92 0.06 13.21
N ALA A 387 8.56 -0.30 12.10
CA ALA A 387 8.95 -1.67 11.78
C ALA A 387 10.24 -2.12 12.50
N ALA A 388 11.06 -1.18 12.98
CA ALA A 388 12.38 -1.46 13.57
C ALA A 388 12.36 -2.52 14.71
N PRO A 389 11.40 -2.50 15.66
CA PRO A 389 11.35 -3.51 16.72
C PRO A 389 11.19 -4.95 16.22
N PHE A 390 10.66 -5.14 15.00
CA PHE A 390 10.34 -6.43 14.39
C PHE A 390 11.47 -7.02 13.55
N HIS A 391 12.66 -6.42 13.53
CA HIS A 391 13.74 -6.78 12.61
C HIS A 391 14.08 -8.29 12.56
N LYS A 392 13.95 -9.02 13.68
CA LYS A 392 14.20 -10.49 13.76
C LYS A 392 13.13 -11.37 13.12
N LEU A 393 11.96 -10.81 12.83
CA LEU A 393 10.79 -11.51 12.31
C LEU A 393 10.66 -11.37 10.79
N PHE A 394 11.35 -10.41 10.18
CA PHE A 394 11.41 -10.27 8.72
C PHE A 394 12.38 -11.27 8.11
N ARG A 395 11.95 -11.96 7.05
CA ARG A 395 12.77 -12.96 6.35
C ARG A 395 13.43 -12.43 5.07
N LEU A 396 12.97 -11.28 4.55
CA LEU A 396 13.67 -10.61 3.47
C LEU A 396 14.87 -9.86 4.07
N ARG A 397 16.07 -10.40 3.83
CA ARG A 397 17.33 -9.95 4.43
C ARG A 397 17.56 -8.44 4.33
N SER A 398 17.35 -7.85 3.17
CA SER A 398 17.57 -6.41 2.97
C SER A 398 16.72 -5.54 3.90
N TRP A 399 15.45 -5.92 4.09
CA TRP A 399 14.54 -5.21 4.99
C TRP A 399 14.84 -5.48 6.47
N ALA A 400 15.21 -6.72 6.81
CA ALA A 400 15.65 -7.07 8.16
C ALA A 400 16.90 -6.26 8.58
N GLU A 401 17.89 -6.14 7.70
CA GLU A 401 19.09 -5.34 7.94
C GLU A 401 18.78 -3.84 8.07
N ASP A 402 17.94 -3.27 7.18
CA ASP A 402 17.54 -1.87 7.28
C ASP A 402 16.81 -1.57 8.61
N THR A 403 15.91 -2.45 9.03
CA THR A 403 15.12 -2.28 10.26
C THR A 403 15.96 -2.49 11.52
N GLU A 404 16.91 -3.42 11.49
CA GLU A 404 17.90 -3.60 12.56
C GLU A 404 18.81 -2.37 12.71
N GLU A 405 19.28 -1.80 11.61
CA GLU A 405 20.08 -0.56 11.65
C GLU A 405 19.29 0.58 12.31
N VAL A 406 18.01 0.74 11.94
CA VAL A 406 17.13 1.75 12.54
C VAL A 406 16.86 1.46 14.01
N TRP A 407 16.68 0.19 14.40
CA TRP A 407 16.51 -0.20 15.80
C TRP A 407 17.73 0.20 16.65
N ASN A 408 18.94 -0.11 16.17
CA ASN A 408 20.18 0.26 16.84
C ASN A 408 20.34 1.78 16.98
N LYS A 409 19.89 2.55 15.98
CA LYS A 409 19.89 4.03 16.03
C LYS A 409 18.84 4.59 16.99
N LEU A 410 17.66 3.96 17.08
CA LEU A 410 16.62 4.28 18.07
C LEU A 410 17.14 4.06 19.50
N GLU A 411 17.82 2.95 19.75
CA GLU A 411 18.44 2.65 21.06
C GLU A 411 19.53 3.66 21.44
N LYS A 412 20.28 4.17 20.45
CA LYS A 412 21.31 5.22 20.65
C LYS A 412 20.76 6.64 20.80
N GLY A 413 19.47 6.86 20.53
CA GLY A 413 18.83 8.19 20.61
C GLY A 413 18.94 9.05 19.35
N GLU A 414 19.40 8.49 18.22
CA GLU A 414 19.48 9.24 16.94
C GLU A 414 18.09 9.60 16.36
N TYR A 415 17.04 8.97 16.88
CA TYR A 415 15.64 9.19 16.50
C TYR A 415 14.79 9.71 17.67
N ASP A 416 15.37 10.44 18.62
CA ASP A 416 14.63 10.97 19.78
C ASP A 416 13.50 11.96 19.39
N TRP A 417 13.44 12.42 18.14
CA TRP A 417 12.29 13.17 17.59
C TRP A 417 11.04 12.31 17.34
N SER A 418 11.18 10.99 17.27
CA SER A 418 10.08 10.06 16.97
C SER A 418 9.25 9.76 18.21
N HIS A 419 7.93 9.63 18.05
CA HIS A 419 7.01 9.32 19.14
C HIS A 419 7.30 7.94 19.73
N LEU A 420 7.66 6.96 18.90
CA LEU A 420 8.06 5.62 19.36
C LEU A 420 9.27 5.71 20.31
N ALA A 421 10.27 6.54 20.03
CA ALA A 421 11.40 6.74 20.94
C ALA A 421 10.95 7.32 22.30
N TYR A 422 10.01 8.27 22.30
CA TYR A 422 9.47 8.85 23.54
C TYR A 422 8.72 7.82 24.38
N VAL A 423 7.93 6.94 23.74
CA VAL A 423 7.19 5.91 24.47
C VAL A 423 8.15 4.85 25.04
N LEU A 424 9.18 4.45 24.29
CA LEU A 424 10.17 3.46 24.73
C LEU A 424 11.14 4.00 25.80
N TRP A 425 11.59 5.25 25.67
CA TRP A 425 12.60 5.86 26.55
C TRP A 425 12.20 7.30 26.96
N PRO A 426 11.13 7.48 27.74
CA PRO A 426 10.56 8.80 28.03
C PRO A 426 11.54 9.74 28.73
N ASP A 427 12.32 9.24 29.69
CA ASP A 427 13.26 10.08 30.44
C ASP A 427 14.42 10.57 29.58
N ARG A 428 14.93 9.71 28.68
CA ARG A 428 15.97 10.06 27.71
C ARG A 428 15.48 11.16 26.77
N VAL A 429 14.28 10.98 26.21
CA VAL A 429 13.72 11.94 25.25
C VAL A 429 13.36 13.26 25.93
N LYS A 430 12.84 13.25 27.17
CA LYS A 430 12.63 14.50 27.94
C LYS A 430 13.92 15.27 28.14
N GLU A 431 15.04 14.59 28.39
CA GLU A 431 16.35 15.21 28.49
C GLU A 431 16.83 15.77 27.13
N ALA A 432 16.53 15.08 26.02
CA ALA A 432 16.78 15.61 24.68
C ALA A 432 15.94 16.87 24.40
N CYS A 433 14.65 16.90 24.77
CA CYS A 433 13.78 18.08 24.62
C CYS A 433 14.31 19.32 25.36
N ARG A 434 14.98 19.14 26.52
CA ARG A 434 15.60 20.25 27.26
C ARG A 434 16.68 20.95 26.45
N LYS A 435 17.41 20.19 25.61
CA LYS A 435 18.58 20.64 24.85
C LYS A 435 18.24 21.03 23.40
N ASP A 436 17.29 20.34 22.78
CA ASP A 436 16.89 20.56 21.39
C ASP A 436 15.41 20.97 21.29
N ARG A 437 15.19 22.20 20.82
CA ARG A 437 13.85 22.77 20.66
C ARG A 437 13.03 22.06 19.58
N SER A 438 13.68 21.52 18.54
CA SER A 438 12.98 20.82 17.46
C SER A 438 12.41 19.50 17.97
N ILE A 439 13.18 18.78 18.80
CA ILE A 439 12.72 17.57 19.48
C ILE A 439 11.61 17.92 20.48
N ALA A 440 11.75 19.02 21.23
CA ALA A 440 10.70 19.49 22.13
C ALA A 440 9.38 19.78 21.39
N ILE A 441 9.43 20.45 20.23
CA ILE A 441 8.26 20.72 19.39
C ILE A 441 7.64 19.43 18.87
N ALA A 442 8.45 18.45 18.44
CA ALA A 442 7.95 17.16 17.96
C ALA A 442 7.08 16.44 19.00
N HIS A 443 7.39 16.61 20.28
CA HIS A 443 6.65 16.00 21.40
C HIS A 443 5.64 16.91 22.10
N GLY A 444 5.52 18.18 21.70
CA GLY A 444 4.70 19.17 22.40
C GLY A 444 5.20 19.48 23.83
N LEU A 445 6.52 19.44 24.03
CA LEU A 445 7.19 19.63 25.32
C LEU A 445 8.08 20.89 25.32
N GLU A 446 7.69 21.93 24.60
CA GLU A 446 8.46 23.18 24.48
C GLU A 446 8.70 23.87 25.82
N ASP A 447 7.79 23.70 26.78
CA ASP A 447 7.90 24.24 28.14
C ASP A 447 9.11 23.67 28.90
N LEU A 448 9.60 22.49 28.52
CA LEU A 448 10.80 21.88 29.10
C LEU A 448 12.10 22.40 28.47
N CYS A 449 12.02 23.06 27.31
CA CYS A 449 13.20 23.44 26.54
C CYS A 449 13.93 24.63 27.18
N GLN A 450 15.21 24.46 27.48
CA GLN A 450 16.05 25.48 28.10
C GLN A 450 16.74 26.37 27.04
N THR A 451 16.66 25.98 25.77
CA THR A 451 17.28 26.70 24.65
C THR A 451 16.43 27.92 24.28
N PRO A 452 17.03 29.13 24.21
CA PRO A 452 16.29 30.36 23.91
C PRO A 452 15.59 30.25 22.54
N ALA A 453 14.37 30.79 22.47
CA ALA A 453 13.62 30.84 21.22
C ALA A 453 14.43 31.62 20.17
N PRO A 454 14.45 31.19 18.89
CA PRO A 454 15.02 32.02 17.84
C PRO A 454 14.33 33.38 17.89
N SER A 455 15.13 34.45 17.99
CA SER A 455 14.61 35.81 17.99
C SER A 455 13.74 35.96 16.74
N SER A 456 12.47 36.33 16.90
CA SER A 456 11.60 36.63 15.78
C SER A 456 12.26 37.70 14.93
N SER A 457 12.83 37.31 13.78
CA SER A 457 13.20 38.28 12.78
C SER A 457 11.89 38.92 12.33
N LYS A 458 11.67 40.15 12.79
CA LYS A 458 10.56 40.98 12.35
C LYS A 458 10.53 40.91 10.83
N GLY A 459 9.43 40.38 10.30
CA GLY A 459 9.24 40.22 8.87
C GLY A 459 9.51 41.54 8.14
N THR A 460 10.41 41.49 7.18
CA THR A 460 10.40 42.44 6.07
C THR A 460 9.09 42.21 5.34
N SER A 461 8.11 43.03 5.67
CA SER A 461 6.87 43.21 4.90
C SER A 461 7.26 43.70 3.50
N GLY A 462 7.56 42.75 2.62
CA GLY A 462 7.63 43.00 1.19
C GLY A 462 6.26 43.45 0.72
N LYS A 463 6.08 44.77 0.58
CA LYS A 463 4.94 45.43 -0.06
C LYS A 463 4.67 44.77 -1.42
N ARG A 464 3.77 43.80 -1.48
CA ARG A 464 3.07 43.44 -2.72
C ARG A 464 2.07 44.57 -2.99
N GLY A 465 2.49 45.48 -3.87
CA GLY A 465 1.66 46.57 -4.37
C GLY A 465 0.38 46.04 -5.01
N ARG A 466 -0.73 46.14 -4.27
CA ARG A 466 -2.09 45.93 -4.77
C ARG A 466 -2.49 47.21 -5.53
N ARG A 467 -2.17 47.30 -6.82
CA ARG A 467 -2.76 48.32 -7.71
C ARG A 467 -4.21 47.92 -8.00
N SER A 468 -5.15 48.44 -7.21
CA SER A 468 -6.54 48.49 -7.63
C SER A 468 -6.70 49.58 -8.68
N ARG A 469 -7.01 49.20 -9.92
CA ARG A 469 -7.63 50.13 -10.88
C ARG A 469 -9.11 50.25 -10.52
N ARG A 470 -9.57 51.46 -10.23
CA ARG A 470 -10.93 51.90 -10.57
C ARG A 470 -11.01 53.43 -10.67
N ALA A 471 -11.45 53.85 -11.85
CA ALA A 471 -12.22 55.05 -12.20
C ALA A 471 -11.80 56.42 -11.63
N ALA A 472 -11.28 57.26 -12.52
CA ALA A 472 -11.89 58.54 -12.88
C ALA A 472 -11.70 58.72 -14.40
#